data_AF-A0A7R7AWR0-F1
#
_entry.id   AF-A0A7R7AWR0-F1
#
_cell.length_a   1.000
_cell.length_b   1.000
_cell.length_c   1.000
_cell.angle_alpha   90.00
_cell.angle_beta   90.00
_cell.angle_gamma   90.00
#
_symmetry.space_group_name_H-M   'P 1'
#
loop_
_entity.id
_entity.type
_entity.pdbx_description
1 polymer ?
#
loop_
_entity_poly.entity_id
_entity_poly.type
_entity_poly.pdbx_seq_one_letter_code
_entity_poly.pdbx_strand_id
1 'polypeptide(L)' 'MSFETAVRVFSDPFALVEQDRVEDGEYRWQTTRMVDGALVLLVAHADREEDGIEVIRIISARRAAPIERKRYAQSHSI' A
#
# COMPACT_ATOMS: atom_id res chain seq x y z
N MET A 1 -11.67 7.26 -5.00
CA MET A 1 -11.03 5.94 -5.20
C MET A 1 -11.92 4.91 -4.56
N SER A 2 -12.26 3.80 -5.21
CA SER A 2 -13.02 2.73 -4.56
C SER A 2 -12.07 1.83 -3.77
N PHE A 3 -12.61 1.16 -2.73
CA PHE A 3 -11.84 0.13 -2.02
C PHE A 3 -11.49 -1.06 -2.92
N GLU A 4 -12.36 -1.42 -3.86
CA GLU A 4 -12.07 -2.47 -4.84
C GLU A 4 -10.77 -2.19 -5.62
N THR A 5 -10.56 -0.96 -6.07
CA THR A 5 -9.31 -0.57 -6.74
C THR A 5 -8.14 -0.51 -5.75
N ALA A 6 -8.36 -0.10 -4.50
CA ALA A 6 -7.31 -0.02 -3.49
C ALA A 6 -6.78 -1.42 -3.10
N VAL A 7 -7.64 -2.42 -2.97
CA VAL A 7 -7.23 -3.82 -2.64
C VAL A 7 -6.29 -4.38 -3.69
N ARG A 8 -6.42 -3.96 -4.95
CA ARG A 8 -5.54 -4.42 -6.02
C ARG A 8 -4.07 -4.15 -5.73
N VAL A 9 -3.70 -3.21 -4.85
CA VAL A 9 -2.29 -2.98 -4.51
C VAL A 9 -1.62 -4.20 -3.88
N PHE A 10 -2.35 -5.08 -3.22
CA PHE A 10 -1.80 -6.24 -2.50
C PHE A 10 -1.55 -7.46 -3.38
N SER A 11 -1.94 -7.42 -4.66
CA SER A 11 -1.80 -8.54 -5.59
C SER A 11 -0.48 -8.54 -6.42
N ASP A 12 0.57 -7.81 -6.03
CA ASP A 12 1.88 -7.77 -6.73
C ASP A 12 2.97 -8.22 -5.78
N PRO A 13 3.98 -8.93 -6.30
CA PRO A 13 5.30 -8.94 -5.69
C PRO A 13 6.05 -7.60 -5.75
N PHE A 14 5.79 -6.71 -6.72
CA PHE A 14 6.47 -5.42 -6.92
C PHE A 14 5.82 -4.24 -6.17
N ALA A 15 5.35 -4.48 -4.95
CA ALA A 15 4.83 -3.42 -4.10
C ALA A 15 5.96 -2.83 -3.24
N LEU A 16 6.05 -1.50 -3.15
CA LEU A 16 6.91 -0.85 -2.18
C LEU A 16 6.13 -0.73 -0.86
N VAL A 17 6.52 -1.54 0.13
CA VAL A 17 5.92 -1.53 1.47
C VAL A 17 6.88 -0.88 2.45
N GLU A 18 6.42 0.16 3.12
CA GLU A 18 7.18 0.90 4.13
C GLU A 18 6.36 0.97 5.42
N GLN A 19 7.03 0.75 6.56
CA GLN A 19 6.41 1.06 7.85
C GLN A 19 6.28 2.59 7.96
N ASP A 20 5.08 3.09 8.28
CA ASP A 20 4.79 4.53 8.37
C ASP A 20 4.95 5.02 9.81
N ARG A 21 4.17 4.44 10.72
CA ARG A 21 4.14 4.85 12.13
C ARG A 21 3.46 3.82 13.01
N VAL A 22 3.52 4.05 14.31
CA VAL A 22 2.77 3.32 15.32
C VAL A 22 1.77 4.30 15.94
N GLU A 23 0.48 3.97 15.92
CA GLU A 23 -0.58 4.74 16.58
C GLU A 23 -1.29 3.84 17.59
N ASP A 24 -1.30 4.21 18.87
CA ASP A 24 -1.93 3.44 19.96
C ASP A 24 -1.52 1.95 20.03
N GLY A 25 -0.25 1.67 19.70
CA GLY A 25 0.29 0.31 19.66
C GLY A 25 -0.02 -0.47 18.37
N GLU A 26 -0.77 0.12 17.43
CA GLU A 26 -1.03 -0.45 16.11
C GLU A 26 0.02 -0.01 15.11
N TYR A 27 0.66 -0.98 14.44
CA TYR A 27 1.58 -0.71 13.34
C TYR A 27 0.79 -0.34 12.08
N ARG A 28 1.16 0.79 11.49
CA ARG A 28 0.61 1.25 10.22
C ARG A 28 1.67 1.26 9.14
N TRP A 29 1.24 0.80 7.97
CA TRP A 29 2.07 0.60 6.80
C TRP A 29 1.56 1.43 5.65
N GLN A 30 2.46 1.80 4.76
CA GLN A 30 2.14 2.38 3.46
C GLN A 30 2.62 1.44 2.36
N THR A 31 1.70 1.06 1.49
CA THR A 31 1.98 0.27 0.30
C THR A 31 1.79 1.15 -0.93
N THR A 32 2.88 1.37 -1.68
CA THR A 32 2.87 2.08 -2.95
C THR A 32 3.02 1.10 -4.11
N ARG A 33 2.11 1.16 -5.08
CA ARG A 33 2.14 0.28 -6.25
C ARG A 33 1.39 0.87 -7.45
N MET A 34 1.80 0.48 -8.66
CA MET A 34 1.01 0.63 -9.88
C MET A 34 -0.13 -0.41 -9.96
N VAL A 35 -1.35 0.04 -10.20
CA VAL A 35 -2.53 -0.78 -10.49
C VAL A 35 -2.98 -0.55 -11.93
N ASP A 36 -3.48 -1.61 -12.57
CA ASP A 36 -3.98 -1.62 -13.94
C ASP A 36 -3.02 -1.00 -14.97
N GLY A 37 -1.69 -1.09 -14.72
CA GLY A 37 -0.64 -0.60 -15.63
C GLY A 37 -0.52 0.91 -15.80
N ALA A 38 -1.29 1.71 -15.06
CA ALA A 38 -1.31 3.17 -15.26
C ALA A 38 -1.40 3.99 -13.97
N LEU A 39 -2.04 3.46 -12.93
CA LEU A 39 -2.39 4.24 -11.75
C LEU A 39 -1.50 3.86 -10.58
N VAL A 40 -0.62 4.76 -10.15
CA VAL A 40 0.17 4.53 -8.93
C VAL A 40 -0.62 5.00 -7.71
N LEU A 41 -0.85 4.08 -6.78
CA LEU A 41 -1.56 4.27 -5.52
C LEU A 41 -0.60 4.22 -4.35
N LEU A 42 -0.92 4.99 -3.31
CA LEU A 42 -0.41 4.81 -1.96
C LEU A 42 -1.59 4.46 -1.07
N VAL A 43 -1.50 3.30 -0.42
CA VAL A 43 -2.51 2.76 0.49
C VAL A 43 -1.92 2.69 1.88
N ALA A 44 -2.55 3.38 2.83
CA ALA A 44 -2.23 3.22 4.24
C ALA A 44 -3.11 2.12 4.84
N HIS A 45 -2.50 1.19 5.54
CA HIS A 45 -3.18 0.02 6.08
C HIS A 45 -2.55 -0.45 7.39
N ALA A 46 -3.24 -1.36 8.07
CA ALA A 46 -2.74 -2.07 9.24
C ALA A 46 -2.98 -3.57 9.04
N ASP A 47 -1.98 -4.36 9.41
CA ASP A 47 -2.01 -5.81 9.34
C ASP A 47 -2.30 -6.38 10.73
N ARG A 48 -3.18 -7.37 10.78
CA ARG A 48 -3.53 -8.09 12.00
C ARG A 48 -3.82 -9.55 11.69
N GLU A 49 -3.63 -10.42 12.68
CA GLU A 49 -4.04 -11.81 12.57
C GLU A 49 -5.36 -12.00 13.35
N GLU A 50 -6.37 -12.57 12.70
CA GLU A 50 -7.64 -12.95 13.30
C GLU A 50 -7.91 -14.42 12.99
N ASP A 51 -8.01 -15.27 14.01
CA ASP A 51 -8.27 -16.72 13.86
C ASP A 51 -7.32 -17.43 12.87
N GLY A 52 -6.05 -17.04 12.84
CA GLY A 52 -5.04 -17.58 11.92
C GLY A 52 -5.15 -17.07 10.49
N ILE A 53 -5.99 -16.05 10.25
CA ILE A 53 -6.17 -15.38 8.97
C ILE A 53 -5.52 -14.02 9.05
N GLU A 54 -4.65 -13.72 8.09
CA GLU A 54 -4.12 -12.37 7.90
C GLU A 54 -5.23 -11.44 7.40
N VAL A 55 -5.48 -10.37 8.15
CA VAL A 55 -6.47 -9.35 7.82
C VAL A 55 -5.78 -8.01 7.63
N ILE A 56 -5.93 -7.47 6.42
CA ILE A 56 -5.42 -6.14 6.07
C ILE A 56 -6.58 -5.14 6.16
N ARG A 57 -6.48 -4.18 7.08
CA ARG A 57 -7.46 -3.09 7.20
C ARG A 57 -6.96 -1.86 6.46
N ILE A 58 -7.60 -1.53 5.35
CA ILE A 58 -7.33 -0.28 4.62
C ILE A 58 -7.84 0.91 5.44
N ILE A 59 -6.92 1.82 5.78
CA ILE A 59 -7.23 3.07 6.49
C ILE A 59 -7.47 4.19 5.48
N SER A 60 -6.64 4.27 4.45
CA SER A 60 -6.82 5.24 3.37
C SER A 60 -6.20 4.77 2.06
N ALA A 61 -6.71 5.28 0.95
CA ALA A 61 -6.17 5.03 -0.38
C ALA A 61 -6.23 6.30 -1.21
N ARG A 62 -5.09 6.67 -1.82
CA ARG A 62 -5.01 7.83 -2.70
C ARG A 62 -4.06 7.59 -3.85
N ARG A 63 -4.14 8.46 -4.85
CA ARG A 63 -3.10 8.52 -5.88
C ARG A 63 -1.78 8.88 -5.21
N ALA A 64 -0.72 8.19 -5.58
CA ALA A 64 0.62 8.54 -5.17
C ALA A 64 0.96 9.96 -5.66
N ALA A 65 1.56 10.75 -4.78
CA ALA A 65 2.09 12.06 -5.08
C ALA A 65 3.31 11.92 -6.02
N PRO A 66 3.71 12.99 -6.74
CA PRO A 66 4.82 12.91 -7.69
C PRO A 66 6.12 12.35 -7.10
N ILE A 67 6.44 12.71 -5.85
CA ILE A 67 7.64 12.23 -5.16
C ILE A 67 7.57 10.73 -4.84
N GLU A 68 6.42 10.24 -4.41
CA GLU A 68 6.17 8.82 -4.12
C GLU A 68 6.22 7.98 -5.39
N ARG A 69 5.65 8.50 -6.50
CA ARG A 69 5.75 7.83 -7.82
C ARG A 69 7.19 7.71 -8.28
N LYS A 70 7.99 8.76 -8.08
CA LYS A 70 9.41 8.75 -8.45
C LYS A 70 10.17 7.73 -7.61
N ARG A 71 9.94 7.69 -6.30
CA ARG A 71 10.55 6.69 -5.41
C ARG A 71 10.16 5.27 -5.82
N TYR A 72 8.87 5.03 -6.09
CA TYR A 72 8.37 3.75 -6.56
C TYR A 72 9.01 3.32 -7.89
N ALA A 73 9.16 4.23 -8.86
CA ALA A 73 9.81 3.92 -10.12
C ALA A 73 11.30 3.56 -9.93
N GLN A 74 11.99 4.27 -9.04
CA GLN A 74 13.41 4.02 -8.72
C GLN A 74 13.63 2.67 -8.06
N SER A 75 12.71 2.20 -7.22
CA SER A 75 12.80 0.88 -6.60
C SER A 75 12.57 -0.27 -7.60
N HIS A 76 12.10 0.03 -8.81
CA HIS A 76 11.76 -0.95 -9.86
C HIS A 76 12.57 -0.79 -11.16
N SER A 77 13.60 0.06 -11.18
CA SER A 77 14.57 0.11 -12.27
C SER A 77 15.73 -0.85 -11.99
N ILE A 78 15.72 -2.00 -12.68
CA ILE A 78 16.88 -2.88 -12.91
C ILE A 78 17.16 -2.89 -14.40
#